data_AF-A0A354J823-F1
#
_entry.id   AF-A0A354J823-F1
#
_cell.length_a   1.000
_cell.length_b   1.000
_cell.length_c   1.000
_cell.angle_alpha   90.00
_cell.angle_beta   90.00
_cell.angle_gamma   90.00
#
_symmetry.space_group_name_H-M   'P 1'
#
loop_
_entity.id
_entity.type
_entity.pdbx_description
1 polymer ?
#
loop_
_entity_poly.entity_id
_entity_poly.type
_entity_poly.pdbx_seq_one_letter_code
_entity_poly.pdbx_strand_id
1 'polypeptide(L)'
;MDYVYVYTWLGLILVLITIEAATVSLTTIWLAAGSLVAFILALLCLPLWLQIATFLIVSTLLLIFTRPVAVKYLKIGHEKTNLNALIGAVGLVIMDINEYAPGQVKVKGQIWT
;
A
#
# COMPACT_ATOMS: atom_id res chain seq x y z
N MET A 1 -39.32 3.94 -1.98
CA MET A 1 -38.11 4.77 -2.17
C MET A 1 -36.85 3.98 -1.75
N ASP A 2 -36.93 2.65 -1.77
CA ASP A 2 -36.09 1.79 -0.92
C ASP A 2 -34.79 1.38 -1.61
N TYR A 3 -34.72 1.55 -2.93
CA TYR A 3 -33.56 1.17 -3.74
C TYR A 3 -32.56 2.29 -4.00
N VAL A 4 -32.89 3.55 -3.66
CA VAL A 4 -31.98 4.69 -3.89
C VAL A 4 -30.65 4.47 -3.17
N TYR A 5 -30.68 3.95 -1.94
CA TYR A 5 -29.48 3.63 -1.17
C TYR A 5 -28.63 2.53 -1.81
N VAL A 6 -29.29 1.50 -2.36
CA VAL A 6 -28.65 0.38 -3.06
C VAL A 6 -27.89 0.89 -4.28
N TYR A 7 -28.52 1.74 -5.11
CA TYR A 7 -27.86 2.32 -6.29
C TYR A 7 -26.72 3.28 -5.91
N THR A 8 -26.87 4.06 -4.83
CA THR A 8 -25.79 4.94 -4.34
C THR A 8 -24.56 4.15 -3.91
N TRP A 9 -24.73 3.09 -3.10
CA TRP A 9 -23.61 2.27 -2.67
C TRP A 9 -22.99 1.46 -3.81
N LEU A 10 -23.80 0.98 -4.76
CA LEU A 10 -23.31 0.29 -5.94
C LEU A 10 -22.47 1.22 -6.83
N GLY A 11 -22.94 2.44 -7.07
CA GLY A 11 -22.19 3.47 -7.78
C GLY A 11 -20.88 3.82 -7.08
N LEU A 12 -20.91 3.95 -5.74
CA LEU A 12 -19.72 4.24 -4.95
C LEU A 12 -18.65 3.13 -5.07
N ILE A 13 -19.05 1.85 -5.01
CA ILE A 13 -18.14 0.71 -5.21
C ILE A 13 -17.45 0.80 -6.58
N LEU A 14 -18.23 1.04 -7.63
CA LEU A 14 -17.72 1.15 -9.01
C LEU A 14 -16.71 2.28 -9.15
N VAL A 15 -17.01 3.46 -8.60
CA VAL A 15 -16.10 4.61 -8.59
C VAL A 15 -14.83 4.31 -7.82
N LEU A 16 -14.93 3.72 -6.62
CA LEU A 16 -13.75 3.38 -5.80
C LEU A 16 -12.85 2.36 -6.46
N ILE A 17 -13.41 1.34 -7.12
CA ILE A 17 -12.64 0.34 -7.89
C ILE A 17 -11.97 1.00 -9.10
N THR A 18 -12.66 1.91 -9.79
CA THR A 18 -12.09 2.62 -10.94
C THR A 18 -10.92 3.50 -10.51
N ILE A 19 -11.05 4.21 -9.39
CA ILE A 19 -9.97 5.01 -8.81
C ILE A 19 -8.80 4.11 -8.43
N GLU A 20 -9.03 3.00 -7.72
CA GLU A 20 -7.99 2.04 -7.34
C GLU A 20 -7.20 1.55 -8.55
N ALA A 21 -7.89 1.19 -9.64
CA ALA A 21 -7.25 0.73 -10.86
C ALA A 21 -6.38 1.82 -11.52
N ALA A 22 -6.76 3.10 -11.36
CA ALA A 22 -6.02 4.23 -11.91
C ALA A 22 -4.82 4.64 -11.03
N THR A 23 -4.95 4.66 -9.71
CA THR A 23 -3.88 5.06 -8.78
C THR A 23 -2.99 3.91 -8.30
N VAL A 24 -3.42 2.65 -8.46
CA VAL A 24 -2.78 1.46 -7.88
C VAL A 24 -2.47 1.69 -6.39
N SER A 25 -3.36 2.43 -5.72
CA SER A 25 -3.20 2.89 -4.36
C SER A 25 -4.00 2.00 -3.45
N LEU A 26 -3.36 1.04 -2.79
CA LEU A 26 -3.95 0.06 -1.85
C LEU A 26 -4.91 0.57 -0.78
N THR A 27 -5.13 1.87 -0.66
CA THR A 27 -6.08 2.48 0.27
C THR A 27 -7.52 2.44 -0.24
N THR A 28 -7.76 2.62 -1.54
CA THR A 28 -9.11 2.75 -2.10
C THR A 28 -9.87 1.42 -2.16
N ILE A 29 -9.16 0.29 -2.28
CA ILE A 29 -9.74 -1.06 -2.24
C ILE A 29 -10.41 -1.36 -0.90
N TRP A 30 -9.87 -0.85 0.21
CA TRP A 30 -10.46 -1.04 1.54
C TRP A 30 -11.73 -0.22 1.72
N LEU A 31 -11.78 0.98 1.15
CA LEU A 31 -13.02 1.76 1.07
C LEU A 31 -14.05 1.04 0.20
N ALA A 32 -13.65 0.45 -0.93
CA ALA A 32 -14.55 -0.33 -1.79
C ALA A 32 -15.12 -1.54 -1.04
N ALA A 33 -14.29 -2.25 -0.27
CA ALA A 33 -14.72 -3.37 0.57
C ALA A 33 -15.71 -2.92 1.68
N GLY A 34 -15.45 -1.81 2.36
CA GLY A 34 -16.40 -1.25 3.33
C GLY A 34 -17.72 -0.84 2.68
N SER A 35 -17.66 -0.29 1.47
CA SER A 35 -18.83 0.09 0.67
C SER A 35 -19.67 -1.12 0.27
N LEU A 36 -19.03 -2.27 -0.01
CA LEU A 36 -19.70 -3.54 -0.27
C LEU A 36 -20.48 -4.03 0.96
N VAL A 37 -19.93 -3.91 2.16
CA VAL A 37 -20.63 -4.28 3.39
C VAL A 37 -21.83 -3.36 3.63
N ALA A 38 -21.68 -2.06 3.42
CA ALA A 38 -22.78 -1.10 3.51
C ALA A 38 -23.88 -1.35 2.46
N PHE A 39 -23.50 -1.78 1.25
CA PHE A 39 -24.41 -2.21 0.20
C PHE A 39 -25.24 -3.44 0.63
N ILE A 40 -24.62 -4.44 1.26
CA ILE A 40 -25.33 -5.62 1.78
C ILE A 40 -26.32 -5.21 2.89
N LEU A 41 -25.94 -4.28 3.76
CA LEU A 41 -26.84 -3.74 4.79
C LEU A 41 -28.01 -2.97 4.17
N ALA A 42 -27.78 -2.26 3.07
CA ALA A 42 -28.84 -1.59 2.31
C ALA A 42 -29.83 -2.59 1.69
N LEU A 43 -29.36 -3.76 1.22
CA LEU A 43 -30.23 -4.84 0.75
C LEU A 43 -31.11 -5.44 1.86
N LEU A 44 -30.65 -5.36 3.12
CA LEU A 44 -31.41 -5.79 4.30
C LEU A 44 -32.41 -4.71 4.80
N CYS A 45 -32.61 -3.63 4.06
CA CYS A 45 -33.46 -2.48 4.43
C CYS A 45 -33.10 -1.85 5.78
N LEU A 46 -31.82 -1.90 6.18
CA LEU A 46 -31.34 -1.28 7.40
C LEU A 46 -31.25 0.26 7.24
N PRO A 47 -31.38 1.01 8.35
CA PRO A 47 -31.39 2.46 8.28
C PRO A 47 -30.03 3.04 7.87
N LEU A 48 -30.07 4.19 7.20
CA LEU A 48 -28.91 4.88 6.61
C LEU A 48 -27.78 5.15 7.62
N TRP A 49 -28.12 5.53 8.85
CA TRP A 49 -27.13 5.76 9.91
C TRP A 49 -26.31 4.51 10.22
N LEU A 50 -26.93 3.32 10.16
CA LEU A 50 -26.25 2.05 10.41
C LEU A 50 -25.34 1.71 9.23
N GLN A 51 -25.78 1.94 7.99
CA GLN A 51 -24.97 1.74 6.79
C GLN A 51 -23.70 2.59 6.80
N ILE A 52 -23.82 3.89 7.12
CA ILE A 52 -22.68 4.81 7.21
C ILE A 52 -21.75 4.44 8.37
N ALA A 53 -22.31 4.12 9.54
CA ALA A 53 -21.52 3.70 10.68
C ALA A 53 -20.73 2.42 10.35
N THR A 54 -21.37 1.41 9.76
CA THR A 54 -20.68 0.18 9.37
C THR A 54 -19.66 0.43 8.26
N PHE A 55 -19.95 1.26 7.26
CA PHE A 55 -18.99 1.65 6.23
C PHE A 55 -17.71 2.21 6.84
N LEU A 56 -17.84 3.18 7.75
CA LEU A 56 -16.71 3.84 8.41
C LEU A 56 -15.95 2.87 9.31
N ILE A 57 -16.64 2.07 10.12
CA ILE A 57 -16.04 1.12 11.05
C ILE A 57 -15.28 0.03 10.26
N VAL A 58 -15.93 -0.59 9.28
CA VAL A 58 -15.34 -1.66 8.46
C VAL A 58 -14.16 -1.12 7.67
N SER A 59 -14.30 0.00 6.97
CA SER A 59 -13.19 0.59 6.21
C SER A 59 -12.00 0.95 7.09
N THR A 60 -12.26 1.55 8.26
CA THR A 60 -11.22 1.93 9.23
C THR A 60 -10.52 0.70 9.80
N LEU A 61 -11.29 -0.32 10.21
CA LEU A 61 -10.73 -1.57 10.72
C LEU A 61 -9.89 -2.27 9.66
N LEU A 62 -10.41 -2.40 8.43
CA LEU A 62 -9.63 -2.97 7.34
C LEU A 62 -8.35 -2.17 7.15
N LEU A 63 -8.40 -0.84 6.98
CA LEU A 63 -7.19 -0.02 6.83
C LEU A 63 -6.18 -0.20 7.97
N ILE A 64 -6.62 -0.22 9.24
CA ILE A 64 -5.71 -0.36 10.39
C ILE A 64 -5.05 -1.74 10.41
N PHE A 65 -5.81 -2.81 10.15
CA PHE A 65 -5.29 -4.17 10.19
C PHE A 65 -4.50 -4.54 8.94
N THR A 66 -4.93 -4.09 7.77
CA THR A 66 -4.33 -4.46 6.50
C THR A 66 -3.22 -3.53 6.08
N ARG A 67 -3.13 -2.27 6.56
CA ARG A 67 -1.97 -1.41 6.29
C ARG A 67 -0.62 -2.03 6.75
N PRO A 68 -0.45 -2.53 7.98
CA PRO A 68 0.82 -3.16 8.38
C PRO A 68 1.09 -4.44 7.59
N VAL A 69 0.05 -5.19 7.23
CA VAL A 69 0.15 -6.42 6.44
C VAL A 69 0.51 -6.10 4.99
N ALA A 70 -0.19 -5.19 4.34
CA ALA A 70 0.05 -4.73 2.98
C ALA A 70 1.45 -4.12 2.83
N VAL A 71 1.91 -3.29 3.76
CA VAL A 71 3.28 -2.76 3.75
C VAL A 71 4.31 -3.89 3.88
N LYS A 72 4.04 -4.89 4.74
CA LYS A 72 4.94 -6.04 4.95
C LYS A 72 4.97 -7.01 3.75
N TYR A 73 3.83 -7.25 3.11
CA TYR A 73 3.68 -8.22 2.02
C TYR A 73 3.94 -7.62 0.63
N LEU A 74 3.50 -6.39 0.38
CA LEU A 74 3.61 -5.77 -0.95
C LEU A 74 4.95 -5.08 -1.17
N LYS A 75 5.81 -4.96 -0.14
CA LYS A 75 7.16 -4.35 -0.26
C LYS A 75 7.18 -3.01 -1.02
N ILE A 76 6.05 -2.29 -1.04
CA ILE A 76 5.96 -0.97 -1.66
C ILE A 76 6.77 -0.04 -0.78
N GLY A 77 7.94 0.39 -1.28
CA GLY A 77 8.91 1.19 -0.54
C GLY A 77 10.18 0.45 -0.07
N HIS A 78 10.39 -0.81 -0.44
CA HIS A 78 11.73 -1.40 -0.44
C HIS A 78 12.30 -1.39 -1.86
N GLU A 79 12.45 -0.19 -2.43
CA GLU A 79 13.71 0.08 -3.13
C GLU A 79 14.79 -0.16 -2.07
N LYS A 80 15.27 -1.40 -1.98
CA LYS A 80 16.54 -1.70 -1.33
C LYS A 80 17.58 -0.97 -2.16
N THR A 81 17.73 0.33 -1.95
CA THR A 81 18.90 1.06 -2.40
C THR A 81 20.08 0.23 -1.93
N ASN A 82 20.89 -0.19 -2.89
CA ASN A 82 21.83 -1.31 -2.89
C ASN A 82 22.85 -1.36 -1.72
N LEU A 83 22.81 -0.46 -0.74
CA LEU A 83 23.74 -0.36 0.38
C LEU A 83 23.83 -1.63 1.23
N ASN A 84 22.71 -2.26 1.58
CA ASN A 84 22.74 -3.49 2.39
C ASN A 84 23.22 -4.73 1.61
N ALA A 85 23.30 -4.67 0.28
CA ALA A 85 23.87 -5.74 -0.54
C ALA A 85 25.40 -5.60 -0.73
N LEU A 86 25.99 -4.47 -0.31
CA LEU A 86 27.43 -4.26 -0.28
C LEU A 86 28.08 -4.76 1.00
N ILE A 87 27.33 -4.83 2.10
CA ILE A 87 27.84 -5.33 3.40
C ILE A 87 28.13 -6.83 3.25
N GLY A 88 29.41 -7.19 3.16
CA GLY A 88 29.90 -8.55 2.94
C GLY A 88 30.19 -8.93 1.48
N ALA A 89 30.02 -8.00 0.52
CA ALA A 89 30.40 -8.23 -0.87
C ALA A 89 31.90 -8.01 -1.09
N VAL A 90 32.55 -8.92 -1.81
CA VAL A 90 33.96 -8.78 -2.20
C VAL A 90 34.06 -7.74 -3.33
N GLY A 91 34.77 -6.65 -3.06
CA GLY A 91 35.08 -5.58 -4.02
C GLY A 91 36.50 -5.68 -4.56
N LEU A 92 36.71 -5.19 -5.78
CA LEU A 92 38.06 -5.05 -6.34
C LEU A 92 38.62 -3.68 -5.95
N VAL A 93 39.77 -3.67 -5.27
CA VAL A 93 40.45 -2.42 -4.90
C VAL A 93 41.02 -1.78 -6.16
N ILE A 94 40.58 -0.55 -6.44
CA ILE A 94 41.02 0.22 -7.62
C ILE A 94 42.04 1.29 -7.22
N MET A 95 42.02 1.73 -5.97
CA MET A 95 42.99 2.68 -5.40
C MET A 95 43.37 2.23 -4.00
N ASP A 96 44.67 2.13 -3.74
CA ASP A 96 45.21 1.65 -2.47
C ASP A 96 44.73 2.52 -1.29
N ILE A 97 44.29 1.83 -0.23
CA ILE A 97 43.88 2.46 1.02
C ILE A 97 45.16 2.74 1.82
N ASN A 98 45.42 4.01 2.11
CA ASN A 98 46.55 4.45 2.93
C ASN A 98 46.01 5.10 4.22
N GLU A 99 46.78 5.10 5.30
CA GLU A 99 46.36 5.58 6.64
C GLU A 99 45.86 7.04 6.65
N TYR A 100 46.20 7.82 5.61
CA TYR A 100 45.88 9.24 5.48
C TYR A 100 45.00 9.59 4.26
N ALA A 101 44.54 8.61 3.46
CA ALA A 101 43.73 8.88 2.27
C ALA A 101 42.64 7.81 2.08
N PRO A 102 41.39 8.22 1.75
CA PRO A 102 40.34 7.26 1.42
C PRO A 102 40.71 6.53 0.12
N GLY A 103 40.71 5.19 0.17
CA GLY A 103 40.86 4.37 -1.03
C GLY A 103 39.56 4.27 -1.81
N GLN A 104 39.61 3.65 -2.97
CA GLN A 104 38.41 3.40 -3.78
C GLN A 104 38.27 1.92 -4.08
N VAL A 105 37.05 1.41 -3.95
CA VAL A 105 36.71 0.01 -4.23
C VAL A 105 35.60 -0.07 -5.25
N LYS A 106 35.74 -0.99 -6.20
CA LYS A 106 34.71 -1.28 -7.19
C LYS A 106 33.89 -2.47 -6.73
N VAL A 107 32.62 -2.24 -6.41
CA VAL A 107 31.66 -3.28 -6.04
C VAL A 107 30.52 -3.28 -7.03
N LYS A 108 30.29 -4.42 -7.70
CA LYS A 108 29.22 -4.60 -8.71
C LYS A 108 29.18 -3.52 -9.80
N GLY A 109 30.34 -3.03 -10.24
CA GLY A 109 30.44 -2.04 -11.31
C GLY A 109 30.34 -0.58 -10.87
N GLN A 110 30.07 -0.30 -9.59
CA GLN A 110 30.03 1.04 -9.01
C GLN A 110 31.30 1.32 -8.19
N ILE A 111 31.82 2.55 -8.26
CA ILE A 111 33.01 2.99 -7.52
C ILE A 111 32.54 3.61 -6.20
N TRP A 112 33.10 3.12 -5.09
CA TRP A 112 32.80 3.58 -3.75
C TRP A 112 34.09 4.09 -3.08
N THR A 113 33.95 5.15 -2.28
CA THR A 113 35.00 5.79 -1.46
C THR A 113 34.77 5.48 0.01
#